data_AF-X1RP03-F1
#
_entry.id   AF-X1RP03-F1
#
_cell.length_a   1.000
_cell.length_b   1.000
_cell.length_c   1.000
_cell.angle_alpha   90.00
_cell.angle_beta   90.00
_cell.angle_gamma   90.00
#
_symmetry.space_group_name_H-M   'P 1'
#
loop_
_entity.id
_entity.type
_entity.pdbx_description
1 polymer ?
#
loop_
_entity_poly.entity_id
_entity_poly.type
_entity_poly.pdbx_seq_one_letter_code
_entity_poly.pdbx_strand_id
1 'polypeptide(L)'
;GDETCDGCGTKQPRKITKEGLATLIAEWDNIEGIENSEGHKKDKLTMRLTPEIVLKIFRRISDEDVSFMGFSALWSRPDWMICQVLAIPPPAVRPSVKHDAQQRSEDDISHIIVNIVKANKTLQEKLESNATAKVIDDWTMVLQYYVATMVDNKIPGVASVAQRSGRPLKSIKERLVGKPGRVRGNLMGKRVDYSARSVITPDANIGISELGIPLKVAKNITFPEVVNKRNKSFLT
;
A
#
# COMPACT_ATOMS: atom_id res chain seq x y z
N GLY A 1 -9.16 -0.75 -36.49
CA GLY A 1 -9.98 -1.19 -35.34
C GLY A 1 -11.18 -0.30 -35.26
N ASP A 2 -10.94 1.00 -35.18
CA ASP A 2 -11.97 2.05 -35.04
C ASP A 2 -12.93 2.21 -36.24
N GLU A 3 -12.74 1.44 -37.33
CA GLU A 3 -13.54 1.53 -38.56
C GLU A 3 -14.49 0.34 -38.76
N THR A 4 -14.42 -0.73 -37.95
CA THR A 4 -15.27 -1.93 -38.10
C THR A 4 -15.79 -2.45 -36.76
N CYS A 5 -17.08 -2.82 -36.70
CA CYS A 5 -17.72 -3.41 -35.51
C CYS A 5 -17.07 -4.73 -35.05
N ASP A 6 -16.35 -5.42 -35.93
CA ASP A 6 -15.67 -6.70 -35.66
C ASP A 6 -14.22 -6.55 -35.13
N GLY A 7 -13.79 -5.34 -34.76
CA GLY A 7 -12.50 -5.11 -34.11
C GLY A 7 -11.28 -5.34 -35.03
N CYS A 8 -10.09 -5.56 -34.43
CA CYS A 8 -8.82 -5.65 -35.16
C CYS A 8 -8.50 -7.04 -35.74
N GLY A 9 -9.37 -8.04 -35.58
CA GLY A 9 -9.17 -9.41 -36.09
C GLY A 9 -7.97 -10.17 -35.49
N THR A 10 -7.27 -9.61 -34.51
CA THR A 10 -6.10 -10.26 -33.88
C THR A 10 -6.55 -11.30 -32.85
N LYS A 11 -5.95 -12.50 -32.87
CA LYS A 11 -6.25 -13.57 -31.91
C LYS A 11 -5.92 -13.12 -30.48
N GLN A 12 -6.89 -13.25 -29.58
CA GLN A 12 -6.69 -12.99 -28.16
C GLN A 12 -5.93 -14.15 -27.51
N PRO A 13 -5.12 -13.90 -26.46
CA PRO A 13 -4.49 -14.97 -25.70
C PRO A 13 -5.57 -15.82 -25.04
N ARG A 14 -5.41 -17.15 -25.11
CA ARG A 14 -6.32 -18.08 -24.47
C ARG A 14 -6.24 -17.97 -22.95
N LYS A 15 -5.03 -17.77 -22.43
CA LYS A 15 -4.77 -17.76 -21.00
C LYS A 15 -3.70 -16.73 -20.67
N ILE A 16 -3.92 -16.02 -19.57
CA ILE A 16 -2.91 -15.17 -18.95
C ILE A 16 -2.61 -15.77 -17.58
N THR A 17 -1.38 -16.22 -17.36
CA THR A 17 -0.90 -16.78 -16.09
C THR A 17 0.03 -15.80 -15.40
N LYS A 18 -0.06 -15.77 -14.07
CA LYS A 18 0.91 -15.05 -13.23
C LYS A 18 1.99 -16.02 -12.78
N GLU A 19 3.23 -15.73 -13.13
CA GLU A 19 4.40 -16.46 -12.64
C GLU A 19 5.19 -15.60 -11.64
N GLY A 20 5.54 -16.21 -10.51
CA GLY A 20 6.29 -15.56 -9.44
C GLY A 20 5.59 -14.32 -8.87
N LEU A 21 6.36 -13.25 -8.65
CA LEU A 21 5.86 -12.03 -8.03
C LEU A 21 4.98 -11.21 -8.99
N ALA A 22 5.43 -11.00 -10.23
CA ALA A 22 4.88 -9.97 -11.11
C ALA A 22 4.83 -10.32 -12.61
N THR A 23 5.47 -11.40 -13.04
CA THR A 23 5.57 -11.71 -14.48
C THR A 23 4.23 -12.27 -14.97
N LEU A 24 3.63 -11.61 -15.95
CA LEU A 24 2.43 -12.09 -16.63
C LEU A 24 2.83 -12.75 -17.94
N ILE A 25 2.39 -13.99 -18.15
CA ILE A 25 2.63 -14.74 -19.39
C ILE A 25 1.29 -14.95 -20.08
N ALA A 26 1.21 -14.50 -21.32
CA ALA A 26 0.09 -14.75 -22.19
C ALA A 26 0.42 -15.95 -23.11
N GLU A 27 -0.53 -16.88 -23.21
CA GLU A 27 -0.44 -18.09 -24.02
C GLU A 27 -1.49 -18.04 -25.13
N TRP A 28 -1.06 -18.26 -26.37
CA TRP A 28 -1.93 -18.44 -27.53
C TRP A 28 -1.80 -19.86 -28.06
N ASP A 29 -2.94 -20.44 -28.44
CA ASP A 29 -2.99 -21.71 -29.16
C ASP A 29 -3.13 -21.46 -30.67
N ASN A 30 -2.45 -22.29 -31.47
CA ASN A 30 -2.63 -22.37 -32.93
C ASN A 30 -2.57 -21.03 -33.66
N ILE A 31 -1.38 -20.45 -33.76
CA ILE A 31 -1.10 -19.45 -34.79
C ILE A 31 -0.53 -20.21 -35.98
N GLU A 32 -1.36 -20.39 -37.02
CA GLU A 32 -0.88 -20.91 -38.30
C GLU A 32 0.16 -19.92 -38.87
N GLY A 33 1.40 -20.38 -39.09
CA GLY A 33 2.40 -19.64 -39.86
C GLY A 33 3.59 -19.01 -39.12
N ILE A 34 3.87 -19.32 -37.85
CA ILE A 34 5.13 -18.87 -37.20
C ILE A 34 6.15 -20.02 -37.18
N GLU A 35 7.05 -20.01 -38.17
CA GLU A 35 8.24 -20.86 -38.21
C GLU A 35 9.40 -20.15 -37.47
N ASN A 36 10.05 -20.85 -36.52
CA ASN A 36 11.34 -20.41 -36.01
C ASN A 36 12.43 -20.72 -37.05
N SER A 37 13.56 -20.02 -36.99
CA SER A 37 14.75 -20.24 -37.85
C SER A 37 15.33 -21.67 -37.84
N GLU A 38 14.77 -22.60 -37.05
CA GLU A 38 15.19 -24.00 -36.90
C GLU A 38 14.04 -25.02 -37.17
N GLY A 39 12.94 -24.62 -37.81
CA GLY A 39 11.95 -25.58 -38.36
C GLY A 39 11.10 -26.38 -37.36
N HIS A 40 11.20 -26.12 -36.06
CA HIS A 40 10.33 -26.74 -35.06
C HIS A 40 9.04 -25.90 -34.84
N LYS A 41 7.88 -26.46 -35.20
CA LYS A 41 6.55 -25.93 -34.84
C LYS A 41 6.39 -25.95 -33.32
N LYS A 42 6.35 -24.78 -32.69
CA LYS A 42 5.82 -24.67 -31.32
C LYS A 42 4.30 -24.53 -31.42
N ASP A 43 3.57 -25.49 -30.87
CA ASP A 43 2.10 -25.47 -30.83
C ASP A 43 1.53 -24.31 -29.98
N LYS A 44 2.38 -23.64 -29.19
CA LYS A 44 1.99 -22.56 -28.27
C LYS A 44 2.96 -21.39 -28.36
N LEU A 45 2.42 -20.20 -28.67
CA LEU A 45 3.16 -18.95 -28.54
C LEU A 45 3.00 -18.45 -27.11
N THR A 46 4.13 -18.23 -26.43
CA THR A 46 4.15 -17.60 -25.10
C THR A 46 4.80 -16.23 -25.21
N MET A 47 4.12 -15.20 -24.71
CA MET A 47 4.62 -13.83 -24.66
C MET A 47 4.58 -13.32 -23.23
N ARG A 48 5.67 -12.69 -22.78
CA ARG A 48 5.69 -11.96 -21.52
C ARG A 48 5.01 -10.61 -21.70
N LEU A 49 3.99 -10.34 -20.91
CA LEU A 49 3.32 -9.05 -20.88
C LEU A 49 4.09 -8.11 -19.94
N THR A 50 4.88 -7.21 -20.52
CA THR A 50 5.55 -6.16 -19.74
C THR A 50 4.55 -5.07 -19.33
N PRO A 51 4.79 -4.35 -18.22
CA PRO A 51 3.91 -3.26 -17.78
C PRO A 51 3.69 -2.19 -18.86
N GLU A 52 4.69 -1.94 -19.70
CA GLU A 52 4.59 -0.99 -20.81
C GLU A 52 3.59 -1.42 -21.88
N ILE A 53 3.56 -2.71 -22.23
CA ILE A 53 2.61 -3.26 -23.20
C ILE A 53 1.19 -3.12 -22.64
N VAL A 54 0.99 -3.53 -21.37
CA VAL A 54 -0.32 -3.44 -20.71
C VAL A 54 -0.78 -1.98 -20.61
N LEU A 55 0.12 -1.05 -20.28
CA LEU A 55 -0.20 0.37 -20.22
C LEU A 55 -0.65 0.93 -21.58
N LYS A 56 0.05 0.56 -22.67
CA LYS A 56 -0.35 0.96 -24.03
C LYS A 56 -1.71 0.41 -24.42
N ILE A 57 -2.04 -0.82 -24.01
CA ILE A 57 -3.34 -1.43 -24.25
C ILE A 57 -4.42 -0.68 -23.45
N PHE A 58 -4.23 -0.47 -22.14
CA PHE A 58 -5.22 0.18 -21.29
C PHE A 58 -5.49 1.64 -21.66
N ARG A 59 -4.48 2.36 -22.18
CA ARG A 59 -4.66 3.73 -22.69
C ARG A 59 -5.50 3.81 -23.96
N ARG A 60 -5.60 2.73 -24.73
CA ARG A 60 -6.38 2.70 -25.99
C ARG A 60 -7.85 2.34 -25.77
N ILE A 61 -8.23 1.96 -24.56
CA ILE A 61 -9.63 1.63 -24.25
C ILE A 61 -10.45 2.93 -24.28
N SER A 62 -11.56 2.91 -25.00
CA SER A 62 -12.47 4.05 -25.11
C SER A 62 -13.17 4.35 -23.78
N ASP A 63 -13.60 5.59 -23.56
CA ASP A 63 -14.29 5.98 -22.33
C ASP A 63 -15.65 5.26 -22.17
N GLU A 64 -16.29 4.95 -23.30
CA GLU A 64 -17.52 4.13 -23.35
C GLU A 64 -17.25 2.71 -22.84
N ASP A 65 -16.20 2.05 -23.33
CA ASP A 65 -15.79 0.71 -22.88
C ASP A 65 -15.35 0.70 -21.42
N VAL A 66 -14.65 1.75 -20.97
CA VAL A 66 -14.28 1.93 -19.55
C VAL A 66 -15.53 1.94 -18.68
N SER A 67 -16.56 2.70 -19.09
CA SER A 67 -17.83 2.75 -18.36
C SER A 67 -18.59 1.42 -18.42
N PHE A 68 -18.57 0.73 -19.56
CA PHE A 68 -19.20 -0.58 -19.76
C PHE A 68 -18.58 -1.66 -18.87
N MET A 69 -17.26 -1.64 -18.67
CA MET A 69 -16.55 -2.54 -17.75
C MET A 69 -16.81 -2.22 -16.26
N GLY A 70 -17.51 -1.13 -15.95
CA GLY A 70 -17.81 -0.70 -14.58
C GLY A 70 -16.77 0.22 -13.95
N PHE A 71 -15.83 0.75 -14.74
CA PHE A 71 -14.87 1.76 -14.29
C PHE A 71 -15.41 3.18 -14.53
N SER A 72 -14.87 4.16 -13.82
CA SER A 72 -15.19 5.56 -14.05
C SER A 72 -14.08 6.22 -14.87
N ALA A 73 -14.43 6.77 -16.04
CA ALA A 73 -13.47 7.51 -16.86
C ALA A 73 -12.86 8.73 -16.16
N LEU A 74 -13.55 9.27 -15.14
CA LEU A 74 -13.15 10.43 -14.35
C LEU A 74 -12.30 10.05 -13.12
N TRP A 75 -12.62 8.93 -12.46
CA TRP A 75 -12.07 8.62 -11.12
C TRP A 75 -11.23 7.34 -11.06
N SER A 76 -11.38 6.43 -12.03
CA SER A 76 -10.80 5.09 -11.93
C SER A 76 -10.51 4.45 -13.29
N ARG A 77 -9.79 5.15 -14.18
CA ARG A 77 -9.38 4.53 -15.44
C ARG A 77 -8.45 3.33 -15.21
N PRO A 78 -8.57 2.25 -16.01
CA PRO A 78 -7.74 1.06 -15.88
C PRO A 78 -6.23 1.31 -16.02
N ASP A 79 -5.81 2.28 -16.85
CA ASP A 79 -4.39 2.60 -17.04
C ASP A 79 -3.72 3.13 -15.77
N TRP A 80 -4.49 3.70 -14.84
CA TRP A 80 -4.00 4.19 -13.55
C TRP A 80 -3.67 3.08 -12.56
N MET A 81 -4.08 1.84 -12.83
CA MET A 81 -3.67 0.68 -12.01
C MET A 81 -2.18 0.38 -12.17
N ILE A 82 -1.55 0.87 -13.23
CA ILE A 82 -0.11 0.73 -13.47
C ILE A 82 0.60 1.96 -12.90
N CYS A 83 1.39 1.76 -11.85
CA CYS A 83 2.09 2.82 -11.15
C CYS A 83 3.24 3.39 -12.01
N GLN A 84 3.02 4.55 -12.63
CA GLN A 84 4.06 5.34 -13.32
C GLN A 84 4.74 6.35 -12.39
N VAL A 85 3.96 6.98 -11.51
CA VAL A 85 4.44 7.98 -10.55
C VAL A 85 4.04 7.52 -9.16
N LEU A 86 5.04 7.26 -8.31
CA LEU A 86 4.82 6.84 -6.94
C LEU A 86 4.75 8.06 -6.01
N ALA A 87 3.61 8.29 -5.38
CA ALA A 87 3.45 9.34 -4.39
C ALA A 87 4.20 9.02 -3.09
N ILE A 88 5.02 9.96 -2.62
CA ILE A 88 5.79 9.80 -1.38
C ILE A 88 5.02 10.41 -0.20
N PRO A 89 4.77 9.65 0.88
CA PRO A 89 4.07 10.18 2.04
C PRO A 89 4.90 11.25 2.78
N PRO A 90 4.26 12.31 3.29
CA PRO A 90 4.95 13.37 4.03
C PRO A 90 5.48 12.88 5.39
N PRO A 91 6.43 13.59 6.02
CA PRO A 91 7.02 13.21 7.31
C PRO A 91 6.01 12.94 8.44
N ALA A 92 4.83 13.56 8.41
CA ALA A 92 3.76 13.32 9.38
C ALA A 92 3.26 11.85 9.38
N VAL A 93 3.32 11.17 8.23
CA VAL A 93 2.93 9.75 8.09
C VAL A 93 4.09 8.81 8.42
N ARG A 94 5.33 9.29 8.28
CA ARG A 94 6.59 8.55 8.48
C ARG A 94 7.49 9.27 9.50
N PRO A 95 7.10 9.31 10.79
CA PRO A 95 7.78 10.10 11.80
C PRO A 95 9.21 9.60 12.05
N SER A 96 10.13 10.55 12.23
CA SER A 96 11.51 10.28 12.67
C SER A 96 11.61 10.46 14.18
N VAL A 97 12.27 9.52 14.85
CA VAL A 97 12.53 9.58 16.30
C VAL A 97 13.99 9.96 16.52
N LYS A 98 14.23 11.06 17.22
CA LYS A 98 15.58 11.46 17.64
C LYS A 98 15.87 10.86 19.02
N HIS A 99 17.04 10.27 19.17
CA HIS A 99 17.57 9.84 20.46
C HIS A 99 18.56 10.90 21.01
N ASP A 100 18.81 10.88 22.31
CA ASP A 100 19.91 11.63 22.90
C ASP A 100 21.24 11.14 22.31
N ALA A 101 22.16 12.06 22.02
CA ALA A 101 23.43 11.85 21.30
C ALA A 101 23.35 11.75 19.75
N GLN A 102 22.56 12.60 19.10
CA GLN A 102 22.56 12.83 17.64
C GLN A 102 22.12 11.62 16.77
N GLN A 103 21.72 10.50 17.38
CA GLN A 103 21.22 9.33 16.67
C GLN A 103 19.77 9.54 16.24
N ARG A 104 19.43 9.08 15.03
CA ARG A 104 18.07 9.15 14.48
C ARG A 104 17.60 7.77 14.06
N SER A 105 16.37 7.46 14.45
CA SER A 105 15.64 6.27 14.05
C SER A 105 14.52 6.70 13.11
N GLU A 106 14.69 6.41 11.83
CA GLU A 106 13.69 6.70 10.80
C GLU A 106 12.61 5.61 10.75
N ASP A 107 11.44 5.97 10.25
CA ASP A 107 10.32 5.05 10.08
C ASP A 107 10.61 3.95 9.04
N ASP A 108 10.02 2.76 9.22
CA ASP A 108 10.17 1.61 8.30
C ASP A 108 9.84 1.98 6.84
N ILE A 109 8.83 2.84 6.60
CA ILE A 109 8.47 3.27 5.23
C ILE A 109 9.59 4.12 4.62
N SER A 110 10.26 4.98 5.41
CA SER A 110 11.41 5.76 4.92
C SER A 110 12.52 4.86 4.42
N HIS A 111 12.80 3.74 5.10
CA HIS A 111 13.80 2.77 4.67
C HIS A 111 13.42 2.08 3.34
N ILE A 112 12.15 1.71 3.16
CA ILE A 112 11.67 1.13 1.90
C ILE A 112 11.78 2.15 0.75
N ILE A 113 11.38 3.40 0.98
CA ILE A 113 11.48 4.47 -0.03
C ILE A 113 12.92 4.67 -0.48
N VAL A 114 13.88 4.69 0.45
CA VAL A 114 15.31 4.80 0.09
C VAL A 114 15.75 3.64 -0.81
N ASN A 115 15.28 2.42 -0.55
CA ASN A 115 15.58 1.27 -1.41
C ASN A 115 14.94 1.40 -2.80
N ILE A 116 13.70 1.88 -2.89
CA ILE A 116 13.01 2.16 -4.16
C ILE A 116 13.80 3.19 -4.98
N VAL A 117 14.18 4.31 -4.37
CA VAL A 117 14.93 5.38 -5.05
C VAL A 117 16.29 4.87 -5.54
N LYS A 118 17.01 4.08 -4.72
CA LYS A 118 18.28 3.47 -5.13
C LYS A 118 18.10 2.51 -6.31
N ALA A 119 17.14 1.58 -6.22
CA ALA A 119 16.87 0.63 -7.29
C ALA A 119 16.46 1.34 -8.59
N ASN A 120 15.65 2.40 -8.51
CA ASN A 120 15.23 3.18 -9.67
C ASN A 120 16.41 3.91 -10.33
N LYS A 121 17.28 4.54 -9.53
CA LYS A 121 18.48 5.20 -10.06
C LYS A 121 19.44 4.20 -10.71
N THR A 122 19.67 3.06 -10.07
CA THR A 122 20.52 2.00 -10.66
C THR A 122 19.91 1.46 -11.96
N LEU A 123 18.60 1.22 -12.01
CA LEU A 123 17.92 0.79 -13.23
C LEU A 123 18.09 1.84 -14.36
N GLN A 124 17.94 3.13 -14.04
CA GLN A 124 18.16 4.22 -14.99
C GLN A 124 19.59 4.22 -15.53
N GLU A 125 20.61 4.12 -14.66
CA GLU A 125 22.01 4.05 -15.06
C GLU A 125 22.29 2.84 -15.97
N LYS A 126 21.64 1.68 -15.72
CA LYS A 126 21.78 0.48 -16.57
C LYS A 126 21.11 0.64 -17.94
N LEU A 127 19.99 1.35 -18.01
CA LEU A 127 19.34 1.69 -19.27
C LEU A 127 20.20 2.63 -20.11
N GLU A 128 20.74 3.69 -19.50
CA GLU A 128 21.63 4.66 -20.16
C GLU A 128 22.93 4.02 -20.65
N SER A 129 23.45 3.04 -19.91
CA SER A 129 24.65 2.27 -20.28
C SER A 129 24.40 1.17 -21.32
N ASN A 130 23.17 1.05 -21.86
CA ASN A 130 22.76 -0.03 -22.77
C ASN A 130 23.16 -1.44 -22.27
N ALA A 131 22.89 -1.71 -20.99
CA ALA A 131 23.13 -3.04 -20.42
C ALA A 131 22.28 -4.12 -21.13
N THR A 132 22.70 -5.37 -21.02
CA THR A 132 21.95 -6.51 -21.59
C THR A 132 20.51 -6.55 -21.07
N ALA A 133 19.55 -6.91 -21.94
CA ALA A 133 18.13 -7.00 -21.60
C ALA A 133 17.84 -7.81 -20.32
N LYS A 134 18.57 -8.92 -20.10
CA LYS A 134 18.45 -9.72 -18.87
C LYS A 134 18.75 -8.93 -17.60
N VAL A 135 19.77 -8.08 -17.63
CA VAL A 135 20.16 -7.25 -16.47
C VAL A 135 19.07 -6.21 -16.19
N ILE A 136 18.50 -5.63 -17.25
CA ILE A 136 17.39 -4.67 -17.12
C ILE A 136 16.17 -5.37 -16.51
N ASP A 137 15.83 -6.57 -16.97
CA ASP A 137 14.72 -7.36 -16.43
C ASP A 137 14.93 -7.68 -14.94
N ASP A 138 16.14 -8.10 -14.54
CA ASP A 138 16.47 -8.42 -13.15
C ASP A 138 16.29 -7.19 -12.25
N TRP A 139 16.81 -6.02 -12.66
CA TRP A 139 16.64 -4.77 -11.90
C TRP A 139 15.20 -4.26 -11.88
N THR A 140 14.46 -4.46 -12.97
CA THR A 140 13.03 -4.13 -13.05
C THR A 140 12.24 -4.97 -12.05
N MET A 141 12.56 -6.26 -11.91
CA MET A 141 11.95 -7.14 -10.91
C MET A 141 12.27 -6.70 -9.48
N VAL A 142 13.50 -6.25 -9.21
CA VAL A 142 13.90 -5.71 -7.91
C VAL A 142 13.14 -4.43 -7.57
N LEU A 143 12.98 -3.51 -8.53
CA LEU A 143 12.19 -2.29 -8.34
C LEU A 143 10.73 -2.63 -8.04
N GLN A 144 10.13 -3.54 -8.82
CA GLN A 144 8.76 -4.01 -8.62
C GLN A 144 8.57 -4.65 -7.24
N TYR A 145 9.55 -5.42 -6.78
CA TYR A 145 9.55 -6.02 -5.45
C TYR A 145 9.52 -4.97 -4.33
N TYR A 146 10.35 -3.94 -4.40
CA TYR A 146 10.34 -2.90 -3.37
C TYR A 146 9.07 -2.05 -3.37
N VAL A 147 8.53 -1.73 -4.56
CA VAL A 147 7.25 -1.00 -4.69
C VAL A 147 6.10 -1.84 -4.13
N ALA A 148 6.04 -3.13 -4.47
CA ALA A 148 5.02 -4.04 -3.96
C ALA A 148 5.11 -4.18 -2.42
N THR A 149 6.33 -4.33 -1.90
CA THR A 149 6.60 -4.49 -0.47
C THR A 149 6.23 -3.26 0.36
N MET A 150 6.34 -2.05 -0.21
CA MET A 150 5.89 -0.82 0.45
C MET A 150 4.41 -0.89 0.82
N VAL A 151 3.60 -1.45 -0.08
CA VAL A 151 2.15 -1.61 0.12
C VAL A 151 1.86 -2.82 0.99
N ASP A 152 2.43 -3.98 0.66
CA ASP A 152 2.24 -5.25 1.37
C ASP A 152 3.55 -6.04 1.42
N ASN A 153 4.09 -6.24 2.63
CA ASN A 153 5.33 -7.02 2.85
C ASN A 153 5.05 -8.52 3.10
N LYS A 154 3.79 -8.96 3.08
CA LYS A 154 3.39 -10.35 3.31
C LYS A 154 2.83 -11.01 2.05
N ILE A 155 3.54 -10.83 0.94
CA ILE A 155 3.17 -11.44 -0.34
C ILE A 155 3.54 -12.93 -0.31
N PRO A 156 2.59 -13.85 -0.56
CA PRO A 156 2.88 -15.28 -0.60
C PRO A 156 3.96 -15.62 -1.64
N GLY A 157 4.90 -16.49 -1.27
CA GLY A 157 5.96 -16.96 -2.17
C GLY A 157 7.12 -15.98 -2.37
N VAL A 158 7.14 -14.86 -1.64
CA VAL A 158 8.18 -13.83 -1.74
C VAL A 158 8.77 -13.58 -0.36
N ALA A 159 10.10 -13.46 -0.28
CA ALA A 159 10.76 -13.14 0.98
C ALA A 159 10.33 -11.75 1.47
N SER A 160 10.14 -11.58 2.77
CA SER A 160 9.81 -10.27 3.32
C SER A 160 11.04 -9.38 3.40
N VAL A 161 10.92 -8.09 3.06
CA VAL A 161 11.99 -7.13 3.33
C VAL A 161 12.13 -6.96 4.84
N ALA A 162 13.32 -7.30 5.34
CA ALA A 162 13.68 -7.16 6.74
C ALA A 162 14.75 -6.09 6.95
N GLN A 163 14.74 -5.49 8.13
CA GLN A 163 15.83 -4.67 8.62
C GLN A 163 17.07 -5.55 8.84
N ARG A 164 18.25 -4.94 9.02
CA ARG A 164 19.50 -5.66 9.35
C ARG A 164 19.39 -6.56 10.58
N SER A 165 18.47 -6.28 11.50
CA SER A 165 18.16 -7.09 12.68
C SER A 165 17.31 -8.33 12.38
N GLY A 166 16.87 -8.55 11.14
CA GLY A 166 15.98 -9.65 10.75
C GLY A 166 14.49 -9.37 11.00
N ARG A 167 14.13 -8.25 11.65
CA ARG A 167 12.73 -7.84 11.81
C ARG A 167 12.15 -7.39 10.46
N PRO A 168 10.98 -7.91 10.02
CA PRO A 168 10.32 -7.44 8.80
C PRO A 168 9.86 -5.99 8.95
N LEU A 169 10.03 -5.20 7.89
CA LEU A 169 9.58 -3.81 7.83
C LEU A 169 8.04 -3.75 7.78
N LYS A 170 7.43 -2.81 8.51
CA LYS A 170 5.97 -2.64 8.48
C LYS A 170 5.51 -1.93 7.22
N SER A 171 4.74 -2.63 6.40
CA SER A 171 4.09 -2.11 5.19
C SER A 171 2.88 -1.22 5.48
N ILE A 172 2.37 -0.49 4.47
CA ILE A 172 1.19 0.38 4.63
C ILE A 172 -0.05 -0.44 5.00
N LYS A 173 -0.29 -1.58 4.34
CA LYS A 173 -1.43 -2.45 4.63
C LYS A 173 -1.43 -2.94 6.08
N GLU A 174 -0.26 -3.34 6.60
CA GLU A 174 -0.12 -3.78 8.00
C GLU A 174 -0.37 -2.67 9.02
N ARG A 175 -0.17 -1.40 8.65
CA ARG A 175 -0.52 -0.27 9.51
C ARG A 175 -2.03 -0.07 9.58
N LEU A 176 -2.75 -0.36 8.50
CA LEU A 176 -4.20 -0.14 8.42
C LEU A 176 -5.00 -1.31 9.02
N VAL A 177 -4.61 -2.54 8.70
CA VAL A 177 -5.37 -3.76 9.00
C VAL A 177 -4.95 -4.38 10.34
N GLY A 178 -5.89 -5.07 10.98
CA GLY A 178 -5.65 -5.88 12.18
C GLY A 178 -6.06 -5.20 13.48
N LYS A 179 -5.93 -5.94 14.59
CA LYS A 179 -6.29 -5.46 15.94
C LYS A 179 -5.51 -4.20 16.35
N PRO A 180 -4.18 -4.11 16.17
CA PRO A 180 -3.43 -2.88 16.42
C PRO A 180 -3.42 -1.90 15.23
N GLY A 181 -4.13 -2.20 14.13
CA GLY A 181 -4.17 -1.35 12.95
C GLY A 181 -4.92 -0.05 13.17
N ARG A 182 -4.72 0.95 12.31
CA ARG A 182 -5.30 2.30 12.48
C ARG A 182 -6.83 2.30 12.54
N VAL A 183 -7.50 1.51 11.71
CA VAL A 183 -8.98 1.51 11.66
C VAL A 183 -9.57 1.05 12.99
N ARG A 184 -9.14 -0.13 13.47
CA ARG A 184 -9.69 -0.68 14.71
C ARG A 184 -9.06 -0.05 15.96
N GLY A 185 -7.75 0.14 15.97
CA GLY A 185 -6.99 0.57 17.14
C GLY A 185 -6.92 2.08 17.36
N ASN A 186 -7.19 2.91 16.34
CA ASN A 186 -7.15 4.36 16.49
C ASN A 186 -8.50 5.03 16.21
N LEU A 187 -9.29 4.53 15.25
CA LEU A 187 -10.59 5.11 14.93
C LEU A 187 -11.73 4.50 15.76
N MET A 188 -11.79 3.17 15.91
CA MET A 188 -12.86 2.52 16.69
C MET A 188 -12.61 2.49 18.20
N GLY A 189 -11.35 2.45 18.63
CA GLY A 189 -10.98 2.36 20.04
C GLY A 189 -9.80 3.25 20.38
N LYS A 190 -10.05 4.52 20.66
CA LYS A 190 -9.00 5.48 21.02
C LYS A 190 -8.81 5.53 22.54
N ARG A 191 -7.60 5.81 22.98
CA ARG A 191 -7.35 6.25 24.37
C ARG A 191 -8.01 7.62 24.57
N VAL A 192 -8.67 7.78 25.70
CA VAL A 192 -9.39 8.99 26.06
C VAL A 192 -8.72 9.65 27.25
N ASP A 193 -8.66 10.97 27.20
CA ASP A 193 -8.26 11.80 28.33
C ASP A 193 -9.42 11.90 29.34
N TYR A 194 -9.16 12.44 30.53
CA TYR A 194 -10.16 12.62 31.59
C TYR A 194 -10.86 11.33 32.06
N SER A 195 -10.15 10.21 32.07
CA SER A 195 -10.63 8.94 32.59
C SER A 195 -9.69 8.38 33.65
N ALA A 196 -10.25 7.67 34.63
CA ALA A 196 -9.50 6.96 35.65
C ALA A 196 -10.05 5.55 35.83
N ARG A 197 -9.19 4.64 36.31
CA ARG A 197 -9.55 3.26 36.63
C ARG A 197 -9.01 2.91 38.00
N SER A 198 -9.86 2.32 38.85
CA SER A 198 -9.50 1.84 40.19
C SER A 198 -10.21 0.53 40.49
N VAL A 199 -9.77 -0.15 41.55
CA VAL A 199 -10.47 -1.31 42.12
C VAL A 199 -11.74 -0.84 42.82
N ILE A 200 -12.83 -1.61 42.69
CA ILE A 200 -14.12 -1.36 43.34
C ILE A 200 -14.17 -2.01 44.73
N THR A 201 -14.89 -1.39 45.67
CA THR A 201 -15.11 -1.90 47.03
C THR A 201 -16.55 -1.63 47.42
N PRO A 202 -17.26 -2.58 48.06
CA PRO A 202 -18.66 -2.37 48.44
C PRO A 202 -18.76 -1.36 49.60
N ASP A 203 -19.74 -0.47 49.54
CA ASP A 203 -20.14 0.43 50.62
C ASP A 203 -21.67 0.45 50.70
N ALA A 204 -22.23 0.18 51.88
CA ALA A 204 -23.68 0.12 52.09
C ALA A 204 -24.31 1.49 52.38
N ASN A 205 -23.49 2.52 52.61
CA ASN A 205 -23.97 3.86 52.99
C ASN A 205 -24.23 4.79 51.80
N ILE A 206 -23.87 4.38 50.57
CA ILE A 206 -24.04 5.18 49.35
C ILE A 206 -25.32 4.78 48.61
N GLY A 207 -25.97 5.75 47.97
CA GLY A 207 -27.17 5.50 47.16
C GLY A 207 -26.87 4.74 45.87
N ILE A 208 -27.90 4.17 45.23
CA ILE A 208 -27.75 3.41 43.97
C ILE A 208 -27.24 4.26 42.79
N SER A 209 -27.48 5.57 42.84
CA SER A 209 -27.03 6.54 41.84
C SER A 209 -25.71 7.23 42.20
N GLU A 210 -25.11 6.88 43.34
CA GLU A 210 -23.88 7.50 43.84
C GLU A 210 -22.66 6.62 43.58
N LEU A 211 -21.50 7.26 43.45
CA LEU A 211 -20.23 6.58 43.29
C LEU A 211 -19.17 7.25 44.18
N GLY A 212 -18.55 6.45 45.06
CA GLY A 212 -17.42 6.91 45.86
C GLY A 212 -16.18 7.12 44.99
N ILE A 213 -15.70 8.36 44.90
CA ILE A 213 -14.49 8.71 44.14
C ILE A 213 -13.35 9.05 45.11
N PRO A 214 -12.18 8.38 45.04
CA PRO A 214 -11.04 8.74 45.87
C PRO A 214 -10.60 10.18 45.64
N LEU A 215 -10.29 10.91 46.72
CA LEU A 215 -9.84 12.30 46.64
C LEU A 215 -8.64 12.51 45.70
N LYS A 216 -7.73 11.53 45.60
CA LYS A 216 -6.60 11.58 44.67
C LYS A 216 -7.04 11.65 43.20
N VAL A 217 -8.11 10.93 42.84
CA VAL A 217 -8.67 10.94 41.48
C VAL A 217 -9.46 12.21 41.24
N ALA A 218 -10.30 12.60 42.20
CA ALA A 218 -11.12 13.81 42.11
C ALA A 218 -10.29 15.09 41.96
N LYS A 219 -9.11 15.15 42.59
CA LYS A 219 -8.19 16.29 42.45
C LYS A 219 -7.50 16.37 41.07
N ASN A 220 -7.42 15.24 40.35
CA ASN A 220 -6.74 15.18 39.05
C ASN A 220 -7.71 15.34 37.88
N ILE A 221 -8.95 14.84 37.99
CA ILE A 221 -9.97 14.97 36.95
C ILE A 221 -10.61 16.34 37.07
N THR A 222 -10.46 17.16 36.03
CA THR A 222 -11.07 18.49 35.96
C THR A 222 -12.23 18.51 34.97
N PHE A 223 -13.18 19.42 35.21
CA PHE A 223 -14.29 19.72 34.32
C PHE A 223 -14.22 21.19 33.91
N PRO A 224 -14.19 21.52 32.61
CA PRO A 224 -14.16 22.90 32.16
C PRO A 224 -15.55 23.54 32.30
N GLU A 225 -15.76 24.32 33.35
CA GLU A 225 -17.00 25.09 33.55
C GLU A 225 -16.86 26.51 32.98
N VAL A 226 -17.87 26.95 32.22
CA VAL A 226 -17.90 28.31 31.66
C VAL A 226 -18.34 29.31 32.73
N VAL A 227 -17.59 30.42 32.85
CA VAL A 227 -17.88 31.47 33.81
C VAL A 227 -19.13 32.25 33.40
N ASN A 228 -20.06 32.35 34.35
CA ASN A 228 -21.33 33.06 34.26
C ASN A 228 -21.48 34.01 35.46
N LYS A 229 -22.41 34.97 35.38
CA LYS A 229 -22.66 35.93 36.48
C LYS A 229 -22.99 35.27 37.82
N ARG A 230 -23.53 34.03 37.81
CA ARG A 230 -23.95 33.27 39.00
C ARG A 230 -22.82 32.47 39.66
N ASN A 231 -21.94 31.85 38.87
CA ASN A 231 -20.83 31.02 39.42
C ASN A 231 -19.54 31.82 39.62
N LYS A 232 -19.47 33.08 39.14
CA LYS A 232 -18.28 33.94 39.25
C LYS A 232 -17.73 34.02 40.67
N SER A 233 -18.57 34.20 41.69
CA SER A 233 -18.10 34.28 43.09
C SER A 233 -17.64 32.94 43.68
N PHE A 234 -18.08 31.82 43.11
CA PHE A 234 -17.71 30.48 43.56
C PHE A 234 -16.41 29.99 42.92
N LEU A 235 -16.15 30.42 41.67
CA LEU A 235 -14.97 30.06 40.89
C LEU A 235 -13.76 31.00 41.12
N THR A 236 -13.95 32.13 41.80
CA THR A 236 -12.89 33.10 42.15
C THR A 236 -12.39 32.83 43.56
#